data_AF-A0A960PSS6-F1
#
_entry.id   AF-A0A960PSS6-F1
#
_cell.length_a   1.000
_cell.length_b   1.000
_cell.length_c   1.000
_cell.angle_alpha   90.00
_cell.angle_beta   90.00
_cell.angle_gamma   90.00
#
_symmetry.space_group_name_H-M   'P 1'
#
loop_
_entity.id
_entity.type
_entity.pdbx_description
1 polymer ?
#
loop_
_entity_poly.entity_id
_entity_poly.type
_entity_poly.pdbx_seq_one_letter_code
_entity_poly.pdbx_strand_id
1 'polypeptide(L)' 'MLAPGHLLAHQGGWDEALMVLVPVGAFVGLVWVAYRRSNDDQHENGPTPS' A
#
# COMPACT_ATOMS: atom_id res chain seq x y z
N MET A 1 1.38 -40.64 -0.79
CA MET A 1 0.27 -39.77 -1.24
C MET A 1 0.60 -38.36 -0.78
N LEU A 2 1.08 -37.49 -1.66
CA LEU A 2 1.52 -36.13 -1.29
C LEU A 2 0.31 -35.19 -1.33
N ALA A 3 -0.01 -34.54 -0.21
CA ALA A 3 -1.13 -33.62 -0.11
C ALA A 3 -0.80 -32.30 -0.86
N PRO A 4 -1.74 -31.74 -1.65
CA PRO A 4 -1.52 -30.56 -2.49
C PRO A 4 -1.24 -29.27 -1.71
N GLY A 5 -1.51 -29.24 -0.40
CA GLY A 5 -1.23 -28.09 0.45
C GLY A 5 0.26 -27.78 0.63
N HIS A 6 1.14 -28.77 0.40
CA HIS A 6 2.58 -28.53 0.50
C HIS A 6 3.07 -27.65 -0.66
N LEU A 7 2.49 -27.75 -1.86
CA LEU A 7 2.95 -27.05 -3.08
C LEU A 7 2.75 -25.51 -3.02
N LEU A 8 1.79 -25.01 -2.23
CA LEU A 8 1.60 -23.57 -1.97
C LEU A 8 2.56 -23.02 -0.91
N ALA A 9 3.17 -23.90 -0.11
CA ALA A 9 4.17 -23.57 0.90
C ALA A 9 5.58 -24.03 0.49
N HIS A 10 5.78 -24.40 -0.78
CA HIS A 10 6.89 -25.28 -1.18
C HIS A 10 8.24 -24.61 -1.46
N GLN A 11 8.38 -23.28 -1.63
CA GLN A 11 9.73 -22.71 -1.81
C GLN A 11 9.86 -21.18 -1.69
N GLY A 12 8.75 -20.45 -1.70
CA GLY A 12 8.73 -19.01 -1.42
C GLY A 12 7.69 -18.77 -0.34
N GLY A 13 8.11 -18.71 0.91
CA GLY A 13 7.19 -18.50 2.03
C GLY A 13 6.50 -17.15 1.93
N TRP A 14 5.35 -17.02 2.57
CA TRP A 14 4.71 -15.71 2.75
C TRP A 14 5.64 -14.73 3.49
N ASP A 15 6.61 -15.21 4.27
CA ASP A 15 7.64 -14.41 4.94
C ASP A 15 8.52 -13.63 3.94
N GLU A 16 8.98 -14.27 2.86
CA GLU A 16 9.80 -13.61 1.83
C GLU A 16 9.01 -12.56 1.06
N ALA A 17 7.74 -12.85 0.76
CA ALA A 17 6.83 -11.87 0.16
C ALA A 17 6.59 -10.67 1.10
N LEU A 18 6.45 -10.92 2.41
CA LEU A 18 6.28 -9.87 3.41
C LEU A 18 7.53 -8.98 3.53
N MET A 19 8.74 -9.52 3.43
CA MET A 19 9.97 -8.71 3.42
C MET A 19 10.00 -7.67 2.29
N VAL A 20 9.30 -7.91 1.18
CA VAL A 20 9.19 -6.98 0.05
C VAL A 20 7.93 -6.12 0.13
N LEU A 21 6.78 -6.73 0.43
CA LEU A 21 5.49 -6.04 0.50
C LEU A 21 5.44 -5.01 1.63
N VAL A 22 6.13 -5.25 2.76
CA VAL A 22 6.18 -4.32 3.88
C VAL A 22 6.84 -2.98 3.50
N PRO A 23 8.10 -2.95 3.00
CA PRO A 23 8.72 -1.69 2.62
C PRO A 23 8.00 -1.01 1.43
N VAL A 24 7.57 -1.78 0.42
CA VAL A 24 6.80 -1.22 -0.71
C VAL A 24 5.49 -0.60 -0.23
N GLY A 25 4.74 -1.30 0.63
CA GLY A 25 3.51 -0.81 1.24
C GLY A 25 3.73 0.44 2.09
N ALA A 26 4.86 0.53 2.80
CA ALA A 26 5.21 1.72 3.58
C ALA A 26 5.42 2.95 2.69
N PHE A 27 6.17 2.82 1.58
CA PHE A 27 6.39 3.93 0.65
C PHE A 27 5.09 4.35 -0.05
N VAL A 28 4.33 3.38 -0.57
CA VAL A 28 3.03 3.65 -1.22
C VAL A 28 2.06 4.29 -0.23
N GLY A 29 2.01 3.80 1.00
CA GLY A 29 1.17 4.34 2.07
C GLY A 29 1.54 5.78 2.42
N LEU A 30 2.83 6.09 2.56
CA LEU A 30 3.30 7.45 2.85
C LEU A 30 2.91 8.44 1.74
N VAL A 31 3.13 8.03 0.48
CA VAL A 31 2.78 8.82 -0.70
C VAL A 31 1.26 9.05 -0.77
N TRP A 32 0.46 8.01 -0.53
CA TRP A 32 -1.00 8.11 -0.51
C TRP A 32 -1.52 9.07 0.58
N VAL A 33 -0.94 9.01 1.79
CA VAL A 33 -1.29 9.93 2.88
C VAL A 33 -1.00 11.38 2.49
N ALA A 34 0.15 11.64 1.85
CA ALA A 34 0.50 12.98 1.38
C ALA A 34 -0.48 13.49 0.32
N TYR A 35 -0.83 12.66 -0.67
CA TYR A 35 -1.83 13.01 -1.69
C TYR A 35 -3.22 13.27 -1.12
N ARG A 36 -3.64 12.48 -0.12
CA ARG A 36 -4.93 12.68 0.54
C ARG A 36 -5.00 14.05 1.20
N ARG A 37 -3.95 14.41 1.95
CA ARG A 37 -3.89 15.69 2.65
C ARG A 37 -3.94 16.88 1.68
N SER A 38 -3.23 16.81 0.55
CA SER A 38 -3.27 17.89 -0.44
C SER A 38 -4.65 18.09 -1.06
N ASN A 39 -5.46 17.04 -1.16
CA ASN A 39 -6.82 17.15 -1.71
C ASN A 39 -7.81 17.75 -0.70
N ASP A 40 -7.59 17.55 0.60
CA ASP A 40 -8.43 18.15 1.65
C ASP A 40 -8.19 19.68 1.75
N ASP A 41 -6.97 20.15 1.48
CA ASP A 41 -6.60 21.58 1.55
C ASP A 41 -7.08 22.42 0.32
N GLN A 42 -7.55 21.79 -0.76
CA GLN A 42 -7.97 22.47 -2.01
C GLN A 42 -9.41 23.00 -1.97
N HIS A 43 -10.20 22.62 -0.97
CA HIS A 43 -11.61 23.04 -0.86
C HIS A 43 -11.82 24.37 -0.10
N GLU A 44 -10.78 24.90 0.56
CA GLU A 44 -10.91 26.11 1.42
C GLU A 44 -10.48 27.41 0.72
N ASN A 45 -9.89 27.35 -0.49
CA ASN A 45 -9.47 28.52 -1.28
C ASN A 45 -10.30 28.69 -2.56
N GLY A 46 -11.63 28.66 -2.44
CA GLY A 46 -12.52 29.09 -3.52
C GLY A 46 -12.40 30.60 -3.78
N PRO A 47 -12.48 31.08 -5.04
CA PRO A 47 -12.35 32.51 -5.35
C PRO A 47 -13.45 33.30 -4.63
N THR A 48 -13.08 34.33 -3.86
CA THR A 48 -14.03 35.32 -3.36
C THR A 48 -14.60 36.09 -4.57
N PRO A 49 -15.90 35.99 -4.87
CA PRO A 49 -16.51 36.83 -5.89
C PRO A 49 -16.52 38.29 -5.40
N SER A 50 -15.84 39.15 -6.15
CA SER A 50 -15.85 40.62 -6.03
C SER A 50 -17.15 41.22 -6.55
#